data_AF-A0A353Z495-F1
#
_entry.id   AF-A0A353Z495-F1
#
_cell.length_a   1.000
_cell.length_b   1.000
_cell.length_c   1.000
_cell.angle_alpha   90.00
_cell.angle_beta   90.00
_cell.angle_gamma   90.00
#
_symmetry.space_group_name_H-M   'P 1'
#
loop_
_entity.id
_entity.type
_entity.pdbx_description
1 polymer ?
#
loop_
_entity_poly.entity_id
_entity_poly.type
_entity_poly.pdbx_seq_one_letter_code
_entity_poly.pdbx_strand_id
1 'polypeptide(L)'
;MSAVKYIKVDMEACRLIDARQAWYYKVVPFSSNGEKVSMYISKDQDTQTVQNELEIIIGKAIELEKVDKLVLQNALKKYFPNQSKDSKQLSNKQDYLDTIIEDARIHESSDIHFETYEDKCRVRIRIDGHLVEKYLIPVKEYKTIINKIKIQANLDIAEKRLPQDGRIQYK
;
A
#
# COMPACT_ATOMS: atom_id res chain seq x y z
N MET A 1 -3.71 -23.00 -2.95
CA MET A 1 -4.90 -22.16 -3.14
C MET A 1 -5.37 -21.67 -1.78
N SER A 2 -4.91 -20.50 -1.32
CA SER A 2 -5.48 -19.87 -0.12
C SER A 2 -6.65 -19.01 -0.54
N ALA A 3 -7.85 -19.38 -0.10
CA ALA A 3 -9.07 -18.61 -0.31
C ALA A 3 -8.87 -17.18 0.22
N VAL A 4 -9.01 -16.19 -0.67
CA VAL A 4 -9.14 -14.80 -0.27
C VAL A 4 -10.44 -14.72 0.53
N LYS A 5 -10.34 -14.70 1.88
CA LYS A 5 -11.48 -14.44 2.74
C LYS A 5 -11.98 -13.03 2.43
N TYR A 6 -13.12 -12.95 1.75
CA TYR A 6 -13.82 -11.69 1.54
C TYR A 6 -14.25 -11.15 2.90
N ILE A 7 -13.70 -10.00 3.29
CA ILE A 7 -14.13 -9.28 4.48
C ILE A 7 -15.41 -8.52 4.13
N LYS A 8 -16.51 -8.84 4.80
CA LYS A 8 -17.76 -8.07 4.70
C LYS A 8 -17.56 -6.77 5.48
N VAL A 9 -17.90 -5.62 4.91
CA VAL A 9 -17.77 -4.32 5.57
C VAL A 9 -19.05 -3.53 5.36
N ASP A 10 -19.59 -2.98 6.44
CA ASP A 10 -20.69 -2.03 6.44
C ASP A 10 -20.15 -0.58 6.44
N MET A 11 -20.62 0.21 5.48
CA MET A 11 -20.22 1.61 5.32
C MET A 11 -20.75 2.49 6.46
N GLU A 12 -21.90 2.17 7.05
CA GLU A 12 -22.43 2.94 8.18
C GLU A 12 -21.59 2.73 9.45
N ALA A 13 -21.14 1.48 9.68
CA ALA A 13 -20.21 1.18 10.77
C ALA A 13 -18.87 1.91 10.59
N CYS A 14 -18.38 2.04 9.35
CA CYS A 14 -17.13 2.74 9.06
C CYS A 14 -17.18 4.23 9.41
N ARG A 15 -18.37 4.86 9.44
CA ARG A 15 -18.52 6.28 9.80
C ARG A 15 -18.39 6.58 11.28
N LEU A 16 -18.34 5.55 12.14
CA LEU A 16 -18.25 5.71 13.59
C LEU A 16 -16.86 6.15 14.06
N ILE A 17 -15.84 6.00 13.22
CA ILE A 17 -14.47 6.41 13.52
C ILE A 17 -13.87 7.16 12.32
N ASP A 18 -12.96 8.08 12.60
CA ASP A 18 -12.19 8.73 11.55
C ASP A 18 -11.04 7.85 11.05
N ALA A 19 -10.44 8.22 9.90
CA ALA A 19 -9.32 7.48 9.35
C ALA A 19 -8.13 7.40 10.33
N ARG A 20 -7.87 8.44 11.12
CA ARG A 20 -6.75 8.46 12.07
C ARG A 20 -6.96 7.43 13.17
N GLN A 21 -8.17 7.35 13.73
CA GLN A 21 -8.56 6.36 14.72
C GLN A 21 -8.47 4.94 14.12
N ALA A 22 -9.00 4.72 12.92
CA ALA A 22 -8.91 3.44 12.23
C ALA A 22 -7.44 2.99 12.05
N TRP A 23 -6.54 3.91 11.66
CA TRP A 23 -5.11 3.62 11.49
C TRP A 23 -4.34 3.49 12.81
N TYR A 24 -4.68 4.28 13.83
CA TYR A 24 -4.03 4.25 15.13
C TYR A 24 -4.32 2.92 15.85
N TYR A 25 -5.61 2.59 15.97
CA TYR A 25 -6.07 1.34 16.58
C TYR A 25 -5.90 0.12 15.66
N LYS A 26 -5.60 0.36 14.38
CA LYS A 26 -5.56 -0.65 13.31
C LYS A 26 -6.82 -1.51 13.33
N VAL A 27 -7.99 -0.87 13.22
CA VAL A 27 -9.29 -1.54 13.20
C VAL A 27 -10.12 -1.12 12.00
N VAL A 28 -10.97 -2.04 11.53
CA VAL A 28 -11.96 -1.75 10.47
C VAL A 28 -13.34 -2.19 10.96
N PRO A 29 -14.27 -1.26 11.24
CA PRO A 29 -15.65 -1.61 11.56
C PRO A 29 -16.30 -2.34 10.39
N PHE A 30 -17.10 -3.36 10.69
CA PHE A 30 -17.77 -4.14 9.66
C PHE A 30 -19.26 -4.34 9.88
N SER A 31 -19.73 -4.09 11.10
CA SER A 31 -21.14 -4.12 11.46
C SER A 31 -21.35 -3.17 12.64
N SER A 32 -22.43 -2.42 12.61
CA SER A 32 -22.91 -1.68 13.79
C SER A 32 -24.37 -1.99 14.00
N ASN A 33 -24.73 -2.29 15.23
CA ASN A 33 -26.10 -2.15 15.70
C ASN A 33 -26.18 -0.93 16.64
N GLY A 34 -27.36 -0.66 17.22
CA GLY A 34 -27.57 0.50 18.10
C GLY A 34 -26.66 0.50 19.34
N GLU A 35 -26.33 -0.68 19.86
CA GLU A 35 -25.67 -0.86 21.17
C GLU A 35 -24.23 -1.38 21.07
N LYS A 36 -23.87 -1.99 19.93
CA LYS A 36 -22.66 -2.76 19.71
C LYS A 36 -22.08 -2.51 18.32
N VAL A 37 -20.76 -2.48 18.22
CA VAL A 37 -20.01 -2.36 16.97
C VAL A 37 -19.01 -3.50 16.86
N SER A 38 -19.09 -4.24 15.76
CA SER A 38 -18.14 -5.30 15.46
C SER A 38 -17.08 -4.79 14.49
N MET A 39 -15.81 -5.00 14.83
CA MET A 39 -14.66 -4.52 14.07
C MET A 39 -13.61 -5.61 13.88
N TYR A 40 -12.84 -5.51 12.80
CA TYR A 40 -11.68 -6.36 12.56
C TYR A 40 -10.44 -5.76 13.20
N ILE A 41 -9.62 -6.59 13.84
CA ILE A 41 -8.31 -6.23 14.40
C ILE A 41 -7.25 -7.22 13.94
N SER A 42 -5.98 -6.79 13.93
CA SER A 42 -4.87 -7.67 13.56
C SER A 42 -4.62 -8.72 14.62
N LYS A 43 -4.35 -9.97 14.20
CA LYS A 43 -4.06 -11.10 15.11
C LYS A 43 -2.90 -10.86 16.09
N ASP A 44 -1.95 -10.00 15.74
CA ASP A 44 -0.75 -9.67 16.50
C ASP A 44 -0.96 -8.58 17.58
N GLN A 45 -2.19 -8.10 17.80
CA GLN A 45 -2.48 -7.04 18.77
C GLN A 45 -3.19 -7.51 20.05
N ASP A 46 -2.93 -6.76 21.13
CA ASP A 46 -3.72 -6.87 22.35
C ASP A 46 -5.14 -6.32 22.10
N THR A 47 -6.10 -7.22 22.24
CA THR A 47 -7.51 -6.95 21.95
C THR A 47 -8.18 -6.20 23.10
N GLN A 48 -7.75 -6.43 24.35
CA GLN A 48 -8.46 -5.90 25.52
C GLN A 48 -8.29 -4.39 25.65
N THR A 49 -7.05 -3.92 25.50
CA THR A 49 -6.73 -2.48 25.59
C THR A 49 -7.46 -1.69 24.50
N VAL A 50 -7.38 -2.16 23.25
CA VAL A 50 -8.03 -1.51 22.10
C VAL A 50 -9.55 -1.53 22.24
N GLN A 51 -10.13 -2.63 22.71
CA GLN A 51 -11.56 -2.72 22.96
C GLN A 51 -12.02 -1.67 23.98
N ASN A 52 -11.37 -1.59 25.15
CA ASN A 52 -11.75 -0.66 26.21
C ASN A 52 -11.67 0.80 25.75
N GLU A 53 -10.62 1.18 25.03
CA GLU A 53 -10.46 2.55 24.51
C GLU A 53 -11.54 2.90 23.47
N LEU A 54 -11.82 1.98 22.54
CA LEU A 54 -12.84 2.20 21.52
C LEU A 54 -14.25 2.24 22.11
N GLU A 55 -14.54 1.42 23.13
CA GLU A 55 -15.81 1.47 23.86
C GLU A 55 -16.05 2.86 24.47
N ILE A 56 -15.02 3.46 25.07
CA ILE A 56 -15.10 4.81 25.64
C ILE A 56 -15.31 5.87 24.55
N ILE A 57 -14.57 5.78 23.44
CA ILE A 57 -14.62 6.78 22.36
C ILE A 57 -15.96 6.74 21.61
N ILE A 58 -16.48 5.54 21.34
CA ILE A 58 -17.67 5.34 20.50
C ILE A 58 -18.95 5.31 21.35
N GLY A 59 -18.84 5.01 22.65
CA GLY A 59 -19.98 4.90 23.56
C GLY A 59 -20.87 3.69 23.31
N LYS A 60 -20.32 2.64 22.68
CA LYS A 60 -21.01 1.39 22.33
C LYS A 60 -20.12 0.20 22.69
N ALA A 61 -20.71 -0.96 22.96
CA ALA A 61 -19.95 -2.18 23.18
C ALA A 61 -19.14 -2.57 21.93
N ILE A 62 -17.87 -2.92 22.08
CA ILE A 62 -17.00 -3.24 20.94
C ILE A 62 -16.71 -4.74 20.91
N GLU A 63 -16.85 -5.34 19.74
CA GLU A 63 -16.45 -6.73 19.51
C GLU A 63 -15.38 -6.79 18.43
N LEU A 64 -14.25 -7.40 18.76
CA LEU A 64 -13.09 -7.45 17.89
C LEU A 64 -12.88 -8.85 17.34
N GLU A 65 -12.92 -8.97 16.01
CA GLU A 65 -12.61 -10.20 15.30
C GLU A 65 -11.19 -10.14 14.74
N LYS A 66 -10.38 -11.15 15.08
CA LYS A 66 -8.97 -11.22 14.66
C LYS A 66 -8.83 -11.68 13.20
N VAL A 67 -8.13 -10.87 12.40
CA VAL A 67 -7.83 -11.16 11.00
C VAL A 67 -6.33 -11.07 10.71
N ASP A 68 -5.92 -11.64 9.58
CA ASP A 68 -4.54 -11.54 9.12
C ASP A 68 -4.18 -10.09 8.79
N LYS A 69 -2.99 -9.69 9.24
CA LYS A 69 -2.47 -8.31 9.13
C LYS A 69 -2.55 -7.76 7.71
N LEU A 70 -2.23 -8.58 6.71
CA LEU A 70 -2.28 -8.18 5.29
C LEU A 70 -3.70 -7.84 4.84
N VAL A 71 -4.68 -8.64 5.26
CA VAL A 71 -6.08 -8.45 4.88
C VAL A 71 -6.64 -7.19 5.54
N LEU A 72 -6.33 -6.97 6.81
CA LEU A 72 -6.70 -5.76 7.55
C LEU A 72 -6.08 -4.50 6.94
N GLN A 73 -4.80 -4.54 6.57
CA GLN A 73 -4.14 -3.41 5.92
C GLN A 73 -4.78 -3.04 4.58
N ASN A 74 -5.21 -4.03 3.81
CA ASN A 74 -5.92 -3.80 2.55
C ASN A 74 -7.30 -3.19 2.80
N ALA A 75 -8.02 -3.65 3.82
CA ALA A 75 -9.30 -3.06 4.23
C ALA A 75 -9.13 -1.60 4.72
N LEU A 76 -8.15 -1.32 5.58
CA LEU A 76 -7.83 0.05 6.04
C LEU A 76 -7.54 1.00 4.88
N LYS A 77 -6.71 0.59 3.91
CA LYS A 77 -6.43 1.43 2.73
C LYS A 77 -7.67 1.70 1.89
N LYS A 78 -8.57 0.72 1.76
CA LYS A 78 -9.77 0.81 0.93
C LYS A 78 -10.85 1.68 1.56
N TYR A 79 -11.12 1.51 2.85
CA TYR A 79 -12.24 2.14 3.54
C TYR A 79 -11.83 3.40 4.33
N PHE A 80 -10.56 3.51 4.73
CA PHE A 80 -10.00 4.65 5.46
C PHE A 80 -8.75 5.19 4.75
N PRO A 81 -8.90 5.79 3.55
CA PRO A 81 -7.76 6.36 2.83
C PRO A 81 -7.10 7.43 3.69
N ASN A 82 -5.82 7.23 4.00
CA ASN A 82 -5.06 8.15 4.84
C ASN A 82 -4.87 9.48 4.09
N GLN A 83 -5.52 10.56 4.55
CA GLN A 83 -5.38 11.90 3.93
C GLN A 83 -4.04 12.56 4.28
N SER A 84 -3.31 12.02 5.26
CA SER A 84 -1.98 12.47 5.65
C SER A 84 -0.92 11.81 4.75
N LYS A 85 -0.37 12.60 3.83
CA LYS A 85 0.76 12.22 2.95
C LYS A 85 2.11 12.05 3.66
N ASP A 86 2.17 12.02 5.00
CA ASP A 86 3.44 12.00 5.72
C ASP A 86 3.64 10.80 6.64
N SER A 87 4.81 10.20 6.49
CA SER A 87 5.49 9.25 7.40
C SER A 87 4.96 7.81 7.48
N LYS A 88 5.14 7.03 6.40
CA LYS A 88 5.43 5.60 6.56
C LYS A 88 6.91 5.42 6.90
N GLN A 89 7.23 5.47 8.19
CA GLN A 89 8.39 4.74 8.70
C GLN A 89 7.89 3.45 9.36
N LEU A 90 8.61 2.38 9.05
CA LEU A 90 8.56 1.00 9.56
C LEU A 90 7.69 -0.04 8.82
N SER A 91 8.44 -0.96 8.23
CA SER A 91 8.14 -2.33 7.78
C SER A 91 7.58 -2.59 6.38
N ASN A 92 7.73 -1.65 5.45
CA ASN A 92 8.04 -1.95 4.03
C ASN A 92 8.36 -0.62 3.37
N LYS A 93 9.64 -0.34 3.13
CA LYS A 93 10.02 0.64 2.10
C LYS A 93 9.26 0.17 0.85
N GLN A 94 8.22 0.88 0.43
CA GLN A 94 7.46 0.49 -0.77
C GLN A 94 8.50 0.36 -1.86
N ASP A 95 8.77 -0.87 -2.29
CA ASP A 95 9.73 -1.09 -3.34
C ASP A 95 9.03 -0.67 -4.62
N TYR A 96 9.17 0.61 -4.95
CA TYR A 96 8.57 1.18 -6.14
C TYR A 96 8.99 0.39 -7.38
N LEU A 97 10.22 -0.14 -7.41
CA LEU A 97 10.69 -0.96 -8.52
C LEU A 97 9.87 -2.24 -8.65
N ASP A 98 9.78 -3.05 -7.59
CA ASP A 98 9.02 -4.30 -7.61
C ASP A 98 7.54 -4.06 -7.91
N THR A 99 6.97 -2.98 -7.37
CA THR A 99 5.58 -2.59 -7.62
C THR A 99 5.36 -2.25 -9.09
N ILE A 100 6.27 -1.51 -9.71
CA ILE A 100 6.18 -1.11 -11.12
C ILE A 100 6.38 -2.31 -12.05
N ILE A 101 7.33 -3.19 -11.73
CA ILE A 101 7.56 -4.42 -12.51
C ILE A 101 6.33 -5.34 -12.44
N GLU A 102 5.75 -5.50 -11.25
CA GLU A 102 4.56 -6.32 -11.06
C GLU A 102 3.34 -5.72 -11.78
N ASP A 103 3.14 -4.40 -11.73
CA ASP A 103 2.07 -3.73 -12.48
C ASP A 103 2.25 -3.89 -13.99
N ALA A 104 3.48 -3.74 -14.50
CA ALA A 104 3.79 -3.99 -15.91
C ALA A 104 3.51 -5.45 -16.31
N ARG A 105 3.83 -6.42 -15.44
CA ARG A 105 3.54 -7.85 -15.65
C ARG A 105 2.03 -8.13 -15.69
N ILE A 106 1.27 -7.56 -14.76
CA ILE A 106 -0.21 -7.70 -14.69
C ILE A 106 -0.86 -7.15 -15.95
N HIS A 107 -0.34 -6.05 -16.49
CA HIS A 107 -0.84 -5.42 -17.70
C HIS A 107 -0.19 -5.94 -18.99
N GLU A 108 0.59 -7.03 -18.91
CA GLU A 108 1.32 -7.64 -20.05
C GLU A 108 2.10 -6.61 -20.88
N SER A 109 2.63 -5.58 -20.21
CA SER A 109 3.30 -4.46 -20.85
C SER A 109 4.67 -4.89 -21.38
N SER A 110 4.96 -4.54 -22.63
CA SER A 110 6.26 -4.85 -23.25
C SER A 110 7.39 -3.99 -22.67
N ASP A 111 7.09 -2.74 -22.29
CA ASP A 111 8.11 -1.75 -21.94
C ASP A 111 7.67 -0.89 -20.76
N ILE A 112 8.64 -0.57 -19.89
CA ILE A 112 8.47 0.35 -18.77
C ILE A 112 9.36 1.57 -19.03
N HIS A 113 8.77 2.75 -19.06
CA HIS A 113 9.45 4.01 -19.34
C HIS A 113 9.55 4.84 -18.07
N PHE A 114 10.78 5.14 -17.64
CA PHE A 114 11.06 6.10 -16.57
C PHE A 114 11.55 7.42 -17.19
N GLU A 115 10.80 8.49 -16.98
CA GLU A 115 11.05 9.81 -17.56
C GLU A 115 11.23 10.84 -16.46
N THR A 116 12.47 11.26 -16.23
CA THR A 116 12.78 12.28 -15.23
C THR A 116 12.63 13.69 -15.73
N TYR A 117 12.02 14.52 -14.90
CA TYR A 117 11.99 15.97 -14.96
C TYR A 117 12.69 16.54 -13.72
N GLU A 118 12.69 17.87 -13.59
CA GLU A 118 13.36 18.60 -12.52
C GLU A 118 12.96 18.11 -11.12
N ASP A 119 11.66 18.04 -10.83
CA ASP A 119 11.16 17.70 -9.49
C ASP A 119 10.51 16.32 -9.38
N LYS A 120 10.22 15.69 -10.51
CA LYS A 120 9.43 14.45 -10.57
C LYS A 120 9.89 13.51 -11.68
N CYS A 121 9.66 12.23 -11.49
CA CYS A 121 9.80 11.20 -12.49
C CYS A 121 8.41 10.68 -12.86
N ARG A 122 8.08 10.74 -14.14
CA ARG A 122 6.89 10.11 -14.70
C ARG A 122 7.24 8.68 -15.08
N VAL A 123 6.40 7.72 -14.70
CA VAL A 123 6.51 6.33 -15.14
C VAL A 123 5.34 5.99 -16.03
N ARG A 124 5.65 5.50 -17.23
CA ARG A 124 4.66 5.04 -18.22
C ARG A 124 4.90 3.58 -18.55
N ILE A 125 3.83 2.84 -18.82
CA ILE A 125 3.92 1.47 -19.32
C ILE A 125 3.20 1.37 -20.66
N ARG A 126 3.64 0.44 -21.52
CA ARG A 126 3.03 0.24 -22.83
C ARG A 126 1.93 -0.81 -22.75
N ILE A 127 0.69 -0.39 -22.93
CA ILE A 127 -0.47 -1.29 -22.95
C ILE A 127 -1.10 -1.18 -24.33
N ASP A 128 -1.23 -2.31 -25.04
CA ASP A 128 -1.83 -2.38 -26.37
C ASP A 128 -1.25 -1.36 -27.38
N GLY A 129 0.07 -1.15 -27.32
CA GLY A 129 0.78 -0.21 -28.18
C GLY A 129 0.73 1.26 -27.74
N HIS A 130 -0.03 1.60 -26.70
CA HIS A 130 -0.14 2.96 -26.18
C HIS A 130 0.65 3.14 -24.88
N LEU A 131 1.33 4.28 -24.74
CA LEU A 131 2.00 4.65 -23.48
C LEU A 131 1.00 5.24 -22.50
N VAL A 132 0.78 4.56 -21.39
CA VAL A 132 -0.14 4.96 -20.33
C VAL A 132 0.67 5.43 -19.12
N GLU A 133 0.39 6.64 -18.63
CA GLU A 133 0.97 7.16 -17.40
C GLU A 133 0.39 6.43 -16.18
N LYS A 134 1.25 5.81 -15.38
CA LYS A 134 0.86 5.02 -14.21
C LYS A 134 1.27 5.63 -12.89
N TYR A 135 2.47 6.23 -12.83
CA TYR A 135 3.01 6.78 -11.60
C TYR A 135 3.69 8.12 -11.81
N LEU A 136 3.59 8.96 -10.79
CA LEU A 136 4.39 10.16 -10.64
C LEU A 136 5.19 10.04 -9.34
N ILE A 137 6.52 9.90 -9.47
CA ILE A 137 7.42 9.53 -8.39
C ILE A 137 8.36 10.70 -8.08
N PRO A 138 8.63 11.02 -6.80
CA PRO A 138 9.64 12.02 -6.45
C PRO A 138 11.04 11.65 -6.98
N VAL A 139 11.85 12.63 -7.40
CA VAL A 139 13.20 12.39 -7.95
C VAL A 139 14.12 11.60 -7.00
N LYS A 140 13.95 11.79 -5.69
CA LYS A 140 14.70 11.03 -4.67
C LYS A 140 14.44 9.52 -4.74
N GLU A 141 13.18 9.14 -4.95
CA GLU A 141 12.79 7.73 -5.09
C GLU A 141 13.23 7.18 -6.45
N TYR A 142 13.11 7.96 -7.53
CA TYR A 142 13.67 7.58 -8.84
C TYR A 142 15.16 7.24 -8.77
N LYS A 143 15.98 8.05 -8.10
CA LYS A 143 17.42 7.78 -7.92
C LYS A 143 17.66 6.45 -7.21
N THR A 144 16.80 6.11 -6.24
CA THR A 144 16.85 4.82 -5.55
C THR A 144 16.51 3.66 -6.49
N ILE A 145 15.47 3.83 -7.34
CA ILE A 145 15.05 2.83 -8.34
C ILE A 145 16.16 2.58 -9.36
N ILE A 146 16.75 3.61 -9.95
CA ILE A 146 17.83 3.45 -10.94
C ILE A 146 19.04 2.75 -10.34
N ASN A 147 19.43 3.08 -9.11
CA ASN A 147 20.54 2.38 -8.46
C ASN A 147 20.24 0.89 -8.29
N LYS A 148 19.01 0.51 -7.92
CA LYS A 148 18.60 -0.91 -7.84
C LYS A 148 18.63 -1.60 -9.20
N ILE A 149 18.08 -0.97 -10.23
CA ILE A 149 18.11 -1.51 -11.60
C ILE A 149 19.55 -1.74 -12.03
N LYS A 150 20.43 -0.75 -11.81
CA LYS A 150 21.85 -0.88 -12.14
C LYS A 150 22.52 -2.03 -11.40
N ILE A 151 22.29 -2.18 -10.10
CA ILE A 151 22.81 -3.31 -9.32
C ILE A 151 22.30 -4.64 -9.87
N GLN A 152 20.99 -4.77 -10.07
CA GLN A 152 20.35 -6.00 -10.54
C GLN A 152 20.81 -6.38 -11.96
N ALA A 153 21.12 -5.39 -12.80
CA ALA A 153 21.57 -5.55 -14.17
C ALA A 153 23.11 -5.60 -14.31
N ASN A 154 23.85 -5.59 -13.19
CA ASN A 154 25.31 -5.56 -13.14
C ASN A 154 25.95 -4.37 -13.92
N LEU A 155 25.38 -3.18 -13.76
CA LEU A 155 25.80 -1.92 -14.37
C LEU A 155 26.55 -1.02 -13.39
N ASP A 156 27.33 -0.07 -13.91
CA ASP A 156 28.08 0.89 -13.09
C ASP A 156 27.14 1.98 -12.52
N ILE A 157 27.02 1.99 -11.20
CA ILE A 157 26.20 2.93 -10.43
C ILE A 157 26.79 4.35 -10.46
N ALA A 158 28.12 4.48 -10.49
CA ALA A 158 28.82 5.76 -10.47
C ALA A 158 28.69 6.51 -11.81
N GLU A 159 28.73 5.79 -12.94
CA GLU A 159 28.64 6.39 -14.27
C GLU A 159 27.20 6.80 -14.61
N LYS A 160 26.97 8.07 -14.95
CA LYS A 160 25.65 8.67 -15.23
C LYS A 160 25.60 9.45 -16.55
N ARG A 161 26.74 9.57 -17.24
CA ARG A 161 26.91 10.40 -18.43
C ARG A 161 26.81 9.60 -19.72
N LEU A 162 27.22 8.33 -19.67
CA LEU A 162 27.19 7.43 -20.82
C LEU A 162 26.01 6.45 -20.76
N PRO A 163 25.42 6.08 -21.91
CA PRO A 163 24.43 5.00 -21.99
C PRO A 163 24.99 3.68 -21.45
N GLN A 164 24.12 2.88 -20.82
CA GLN A 164 24.47 1.56 -20.28
C GLN A 164 23.34 0.57 -20.55
N ASP A 165 23.70 -0.63 -21.01
CA ASP A 165 22.78 -1.71 -21.35
C ASP A 165 23.07 -2.93 -20.49
N GLY A 166 22.03 -3.52 -19.91
CA GLY A 166 22.14 -4.67 -19.03
C GLY A 166 20.93 -5.60 -19.15
N ARG A 167 20.97 -6.72 -18.43
CA ARG A 167 19.88 -7.68 -18.39
C ARG A 167 19.65 -8.12 -16.95
N ILE A 168 18.38 -8.26 -16.58
CA ILE A 168 17.95 -8.75 -15.29
C ILE A 168 17.17 -10.04 -15.53
N GLN A 169 17.50 -11.10 -14.81
CA GLN A 169 16.64 -12.27 -14.72
C GLN A 169 15.72 -12.08 -13.51
N TYR A 170 14.50 -11.61 -13.77
CA TYR A 170 13.47 -11.42 -12.75
C TYR A 170 12.74 -12.75 -12.52
N LYS A 171 12.58 -13.17 -11.26
CA LYS A 171 11.97 -14.45 -10.86
C LYS A 171 10.55 -14.28 -10.37
#